data_AF-A0A3D8HLR0-F1
#
_entry.id   AF-A0A3D8HLR0-F1
#
_cell.length_a   1.000
_cell.length_b   1.000
_cell.length_c   1.000
_cell.angle_alpha   90.00
_cell.angle_beta   90.00
_cell.angle_gamma   90.00
#
_symmetry.space_group_name_H-M   'P 1'
#
loop_
_entity.id
_entity.type
_entity.pdbx_description
1 polymer ?
#
loop_
_entity_poly.entity_id
_entity_poly.type
_entity_poly.pdbx_seq_one_letter_code
_entity_poly.pdbx_strand_id
1 'polypeptide(L)'
;MYAPQFVRNLNDILDEIKKSSFYEEVQKCNFLHAELAQIHIEVLKIAMQSALSISELELKNKELSLSLTRAKLEAESNLVLNKINLINAMATNLKSLVECFVLKQSVFDNAYINRANLLVNIANITANGNDIVGAKEALKIASEYAQKIGEQANTSFDPILEDLKQRAEATFAYGSGAKDAILVTNKYILEPNEEAHLIGISIFGHNESKFKRGSEILGSGGEINFSSKEVGEHTITFSVKDNAGKEVSDSITLFVKEQTKA
;
A
#
# COMPACT_ATOMS: atom_id res chain seq x y z
N MET A 1 28.68 21.38 -4.61
CA MET A 1 29.44 22.63 -4.86
C MET A 1 28.42 23.70 -5.24
N TYR A 2 27.98 24.53 -4.29
CA TYR A 2 26.82 25.45 -4.41
C TYR A 2 27.16 26.85 -4.99
N ALA A 3 28.45 27.16 -5.15
CA ALA A 3 28.93 28.43 -5.66
C ALA A 3 28.36 28.85 -7.04
N PRO A 4 28.13 27.94 -8.02
CA PRO A 4 27.62 28.36 -9.33
C PRO A 4 26.20 28.91 -9.29
N GLN A 5 25.32 28.33 -8.46
CA GLN A 5 23.91 28.71 -8.41
C GLN A 5 23.71 30.04 -7.66
N PHE A 6 24.43 30.24 -6.55
CA PHE A 6 24.41 31.52 -5.83
C PHE A 6 24.88 32.67 -6.71
N VAL A 7 26.00 32.49 -7.43
CA VAL A 7 26.54 33.49 -8.34
C VAL A 7 25.56 33.78 -9.49
N ARG A 8 24.88 32.75 -10.00
CA ARG A 8 23.83 32.91 -11.01
C ARG A 8 22.66 33.73 -10.47
N ASN A 9 22.10 33.36 -9.32
CA ASN A 9 20.99 34.08 -8.69
C ASN A 9 21.37 35.54 -8.39
N LEU A 10 22.60 35.79 -7.92
CA LEU A 10 23.12 37.13 -7.68
C LEU A 10 23.21 37.94 -8.98
N ASN A 11 23.74 37.36 -10.05
CA ASN A 11 23.86 38.04 -11.34
C ASN A 11 22.47 38.34 -11.94
N ASP A 12 21.53 37.38 -11.86
CA ASP A 12 20.17 37.55 -12.35
C ASP A 12 19.46 38.70 -11.59
N ILE A 13 19.62 38.77 -10.25
CA ILE A 13 19.07 39.87 -9.45
C ILE A 13 19.74 41.21 -9.81
N LEU A 14 21.06 41.25 -9.94
CA LEU A 14 21.79 42.47 -10.27
C LEU A 14 21.42 42.98 -11.66
N ASP A 15 21.24 42.09 -12.64
CA ASP A 15 20.85 42.46 -13.99
C ASP A 15 19.41 42.97 -14.06
N GLU A 16 18.52 42.43 -13.23
CA GLU A 16 17.15 42.93 -13.16
C GLU A 16 17.04 44.27 -12.41
N ILE A 17 17.86 44.48 -11.39
CA ILE A 17 17.98 45.79 -10.73
C ILE A 17 18.50 46.84 -11.71
N LYS A 18 19.48 46.53 -12.57
CA LYS A 18 20.00 47.48 -13.58
C LYS A 18 18.94 47.90 -14.60
N LYS A 19 17.93 47.06 -14.86
CA LYS A 19 16.80 47.37 -15.76
C LYS A 19 15.64 48.05 -15.04
N SER A 20 15.68 48.15 -13.72
CA SER A 20 14.58 48.71 -12.94
C SER A 20 14.48 50.23 -13.11
N SER A 21 13.26 50.76 -12.98
CA SER A 21 13.01 52.21 -12.97
C SER A 21 13.79 52.93 -11.86
N PHE A 22 14.05 52.25 -10.74
CA PHE A 22 14.90 52.76 -9.67
C PHE A 22 16.31 53.09 -10.17
N TYR A 23 16.94 52.21 -10.95
CA TYR A 23 18.28 52.43 -11.46
C TYR A 23 18.32 53.56 -12.49
N GLU A 24 17.27 53.71 -13.31
CA GLU A 24 17.12 54.85 -14.22
C GLU A 24 16.99 56.18 -13.47
N GLU A 25 16.21 56.24 -12.39
CA GLU A 25 16.07 57.43 -11.54
C GLU A 25 17.39 57.80 -10.86
N VAL A 26 18.13 56.80 -10.34
CA VAL A 26 19.44 57.01 -9.70
C VAL A 26 20.47 57.57 -10.68
N GLN A 27 20.42 57.17 -11.96
CA GLN A 27 21.29 57.73 -12.99
C GLN A 27 20.93 59.17 -13.41
N LYS A 28 19.66 59.57 -13.27
CA LYS A 28 19.20 60.94 -13.60
C LYS A 28 19.53 61.94 -12.50
N CYS A 29 19.69 61.48 -11.26
CA CYS A 29 20.04 62.32 -10.12
C CYS A 29 21.55 62.61 -10.05
N ASN A 30 21.92 63.86 -9.77
CA ASN A 30 23.32 64.30 -9.76
C ASN A 30 23.97 64.09 -8.38
N PHE A 31 24.30 62.83 -8.06
CA PHE A 31 24.93 62.45 -6.78
C PHE A 31 26.43 62.74 -6.76
N LEU A 32 26.98 63.02 -5.56
CA LEU A 32 28.43 62.99 -5.36
C LEU A 32 28.96 61.55 -5.50
N HIS A 33 30.19 61.38 -6.00
CA HIS A 33 30.78 60.05 -6.22
C HIS A 33 30.78 59.14 -4.98
N ALA A 34 30.92 59.71 -3.78
CA ALA A 34 30.87 58.96 -2.53
C ALA A 34 29.45 58.42 -2.22
N GLU A 35 28.41 59.23 -2.48
CA GLU A 35 27.01 58.85 -2.25
C GLU A 35 26.57 57.78 -3.24
N LEU A 36 26.98 57.91 -4.51
CA LEU A 36 26.71 56.94 -5.56
C LEU A 36 27.37 55.58 -5.25
N ALA A 37 28.62 55.59 -4.77
CA ALA A 37 29.30 54.38 -4.32
C ALA A 37 28.58 53.72 -3.14
N GLN A 38 28.06 54.51 -2.20
CA GLN A 38 27.32 53.99 -1.05
C GLN A 38 25.99 53.35 -1.45
N ILE A 39 25.24 53.95 -2.39
CA ILE A 39 24.02 53.37 -2.98
C ILE A 39 24.35 52.03 -3.67
N HIS A 40 25.42 51.96 -4.45
CA HIS A 40 25.83 50.70 -5.09
C HIS A 40 26.18 49.61 -4.07
N ILE A 41 26.85 49.96 -2.97
CA ILE A 41 27.17 49.01 -1.89
C ILE A 41 25.88 48.48 -1.23
N GLU A 42 24.90 49.34 -0.97
CA GLU A 42 23.62 48.91 -0.38
C GLU A 42 22.83 48.00 -1.32
N VAL A 43 22.73 48.36 -2.60
CA VAL A 43 22.08 47.53 -3.63
C VAL A 43 22.74 46.16 -3.71
N LEU A 44 24.08 46.12 -3.73
CA LEU A 44 24.83 44.87 -3.76
C LEU A 44 24.58 44.02 -2.49
N LYS A 45 24.49 44.66 -1.32
CA LYS A 45 24.20 43.98 -0.05
C LYS A 45 22.79 43.37 -0.04
N ILE A 46 21.79 44.10 -0.53
CA ILE A 46 20.40 43.61 -0.66
C ILE A 46 20.33 42.45 -1.66
N ALA A 47 21.02 42.58 -2.80
CA ALA A 47 21.08 41.53 -3.82
C ALA A 47 21.74 40.25 -3.27
N MET A 48 22.84 40.37 -2.52
CA MET A 48 23.50 39.23 -1.87
C MET A 48 22.60 38.55 -0.83
N GLN A 49 21.91 39.32 0.02
CA GLN A 49 20.96 38.76 1.00
C GLN A 49 19.80 38.04 0.30
N SER A 50 19.25 38.62 -0.75
CA SER A 50 18.15 38.01 -1.53
C SER A 50 18.60 36.72 -2.22
N ALA A 51 19.78 36.71 -2.85
CA ALA A 51 20.35 35.52 -3.47
C ALA A 51 20.60 34.39 -2.46
N LEU A 52 21.00 34.74 -1.23
CA LEU A 52 21.16 33.79 -0.14
C LEU A 52 19.81 33.19 0.29
N SER A 53 18.79 34.02 0.52
CA SER A 53 17.45 33.55 0.91
C SER A 53 16.81 32.64 -0.14
N ILE A 54 17.00 32.92 -1.44
CA ILE A 54 16.55 32.03 -2.51
C ILE A 54 17.27 30.67 -2.43
N SER A 55 18.59 30.68 -2.20
CA SER A 55 19.38 29.45 -2.08
C SER A 55 18.93 28.60 -0.88
N GLU A 56 18.59 29.25 0.24
CA GLU A 56 18.03 28.59 1.43
C GLU A 56 16.64 27.98 1.16
N LEU A 57 15.77 28.69 0.45
CA LEU A 57 14.46 28.18 0.03
C LEU A 57 14.59 26.99 -0.93
N GLU A 58 15.48 27.06 -1.90
CA GLU A 58 15.77 25.95 -2.82
C GLU A 58 16.27 24.71 -2.07
N LEU A 59 17.16 24.89 -1.09
CA LEU A 59 17.65 23.81 -0.25
C LEU A 59 16.50 23.17 0.53
N LYS A 60 15.66 23.99 1.17
CA LYS A 60 14.49 23.52 1.93
C LYS A 60 13.48 22.77 1.06
N ASN A 61 13.24 23.23 -0.17
CA ASN A 61 12.38 22.55 -1.13
C ASN A 61 12.95 21.19 -1.56
N LYS A 62 14.26 21.10 -1.78
CA LYS A 62 14.94 19.83 -2.08
C LYS A 62 14.85 18.86 -0.90
N GLU A 63 15.07 19.33 0.32
CA GLU A 63 14.91 18.52 1.54
C GLU A 63 13.48 17.98 1.68
N LEU A 64 12.48 18.82 1.45
CA LEU A 64 11.07 18.40 1.48
C LEU A 64 10.76 17.36 0.40
N SER A 65 11.24 17.57 -0.83
CA SER A 65 11.06 16.63 -1.95
C SER A 65 11.71 15.27 -1.66
N LEU A 66 12.92 15.28 -1.10
CA LEU A 66 13.62 14.07 -0.68
C LEU A 66 12.89 13.35 0.47
N SER A 67 12.40 14.10 1.47
CA SER A 67 11.62 13.56 2.58
C SER A 67 10.34 12.88 2.10
N LEU A 68 9.62 13.49 1.16
CA LEU A 68 8.42 12.92 0.56
C LEU A 68 8.72 11.68 -0.27
N THR A 69 9.80 11.71 -1.07
CA THR A 69 10.24 10.54 -1.84
C THR A 69 10.60 9.38 -0.91
N ARG A 70 11.28 9.66 0.19
CA ARG A 70 11.60 8.67 1.21
C ARG A 70 10.35 8.10 1.87
N ALA A 71 9.40 8.94 2.28
CA ALA A 71 8.14 8.49 2.86
C ALA A 71 7.33 7.60 1.88
N LYS A 72 7.31 7.96 0.59
CA LYS A 72 6.72 7.14 -0.48
C LYS A 72 7.38 5.77 -0.58
N LEU A 73 8.70 5.71 -0.67
CA LEU A 73 9.44 4.45 -0.78
C LEU A 73 9.30 3.58 0.47
N GLU A 74 9.30 4.17 1.67
CA GLU A 74 9.05 3.45 2.92
C GLU A 74 7.62 2.87 2.96
N ALA A 75 6.61 3.64 2.52
CA ALA A 75 5.23 3.16 2.41
C ALA A 75 5.09 2.03 1.37
N GLU A 76 5.69 2.17 0.18
CA GLU A 76 5.70 1.14 -0.86
C GLU A 76 6.40 -0.14 -0.39
N SER A 77 7.56 -0.01 0.26
CA SER A 77 8.32 -1.15 0.81
C SER A 77 7.50 -1.88 1.88
N ASN A 78 6.89 -1.15 2.82
CA ASN A 78 6.03 -1.73 3.85
C ASN A 78 4.82 -2.45 3.24
N LEU A 79 4.19 -1.88 2.21
CA LEU A 79 3.11 -2.53 1.47
C LEU A 79 3.56 -3.84 0.80
N VAL A 80 4.72 -3.84 0.14
CA VAL A 80 5.25 -5.04 -0.52
C VAL A 80 5.61 -6.12 0.51
N LEU A 81 6.25 -5.75 1.62
CA LEU A 81 6.58 -6.69 2.70
C LEU A 81 5.32 -7.31 3.33
N ASN A 82 4.30 -6.50 3.58
CA ASN A 82 3.02 -6.99 4.09
C ASN A 82 2.36 -7.96 3.09
N LYS A 83 2.43 -7.67 1.79
CA LYS A 83 1.94 -8.57 0.73
C LYS A 83 2.69 -9.91 0.73
N ILE A 84 4.02 -9.89 0.87
CA ILE A 84 4.84 -11.11 0.96
C ILE A 84 4.47 -11.93 2.19
N ASN A 85 4.37 -11.29 3.37
CA ASN A 85 3.99 -11.97 4.61
C ASN A 85 2.61 -12.63 4.51
N LEU A 86 1.67 -11.96 3.86
CA LEU A 86 0.34 -12.49 3.62
C LEU A 86 0.36 -13.68 2.67
N ILE A 87 1.11 -13.63 1.56
CA ILE A 87 1.26 -14.78 0.64
C ILE A 87 1.88 -15.98 1.39
N ASN A 88 2.87 -15.74 2.25
CA ASN A 88 3.48 -16.80 3.06
C ASN A 88 2.48 -17.40 4.07
N ALA A 89 1.68 -16.56 4.75
CA ALA A 89 0.62 -17.02 5.63
C ALA A 89 -0.44 -17.84 4.87
N MET A 90 -0.80 -17.42 3.65
CA MET A 90 -1.72 -18.15 2.78
C MET A 90 -1.17 -19.51 2.37
N ALA A 91 0.09 -19.57 1.91
CA ALA A 91 0.72 -20.83 1.52
C ALA A 91 0.78 -21.82 2.70
N THR A 92 1.02 -21.30 3.91
CA THR A 92 1.01 -22.09 5.15
C THR A 92 -0.39 -22.65 5.44
N ASN A 93 -1.43 -21.81 5.36
CA ASN A 93 -2.81 -22.24 5.59
C ASN A 93 -3.27 -23.28 4.55
N LEU A 94 -2.92 -23.08 3.27
CA LEU A 94 -3.25 -24.04 2.20
C LEU A 94 -2.55 -25.38 2.42
N LYS A 95 -1.27 -25.35 2.82
CA LYS A 95 -0.53 -26.56 3.19
C LYS A 95 -1.24 -27.30 4.33
N SER A 96 -1.64 -26.60 5.38
CA SER A 96 -2.37 -27.21 6.50
C SER A 96 -3.72 -27.82 6.06
N LEU A 97 -4.45 -27.18 5.13
CA LEU A 97 -5.68 -27.74 4.58
C LEU A 97 -5.42 -29.04 3.81
N VAL A 98 -4.42 -29.04 2.93
CA VAL A 98 -4.02 -30.26 2.19
C VAL A 98 -3.62 -31.37 3.15
N GLU A 99 -2.84 -31.04 4.19
CA GLU A 99 -2.48 -31.99 5.24
C GLU A 99 -3.72 -32.56 5.95
N CYS A 100 -4.71 -31.74 6.29
CA CYS A 100 -5.97 -32.21 6.87
C CYS A 100 -6.71 -33.18 5.93
N PHE A 101 -6.79 -32.90 4.62
CA PHE A 101 -7.42 -33.81 3.66
C PHE A 101 -6.68 -35.15 3.56
N VAL A 102 -5.34 -35.13 3.53
CA VAL A 102 -4.52 -36.35 3.47
C VAL A 102 -4.66 -37.15 4.77
N LEU A 103 -4.62 -36.49 5.92
CA LEU A 103 -4.81 -37.14 7.22
C LEU A 103 -6.21 -37.75 7.35
N LYS A 104 -7.24 -37.05 6.88
CA LYS A 104 -8.61 -37.57 6.82
C LYS A 104 -8.65 -38.89 6.05
N GLN A 105 -8.12 -38.91 4.82
CA GLN A 105 -8.11 -40.11 3.99
C GLN A 105 -7.33 -41.25 4.66
N SER A 106 -6.15 -40.95 5.22
CA SER A 106 -5.29 -41.93 5.88
C SER A 106 -5.97 -42.63 7.06
N VAL A 107 -6.75 -41.89 7.88
CA VAL A 107 -7.49 -42.49 9.01
C VAL A 107 -8.55 -43.48 8.53
N PHE A 108 -9.28 -43.16 7.45
CA PHE A 108 -10.29 -44.06 6.90
C PHE A 108 -9.68 -45.28 6.23
N ASP A 109 -8.62 -45.10 5.45
CA ASP A 109 -7.90 -46.21 4.83
C ASP A 109 -7.38 -47.17 5.91
N ASN A 110 -6.80 -46.65 6.99
CA ASN A 110 -6.36 -47.46 8.14
C ASN A 110 -7.53 -48.21 8.81
N ALA A 111 -8.70 -47.57 8.96
CA ALA A 111 -9.87 -48.22 9.53
C ALA A 111 -10.42 -49.35 8.61
N TYR A 112 -10.45 -49.13 7.29
CA TYR A 112 -10.86 -50.14 6.32
C TYR A 112 -9.89 -51.32 6.26
N ILE A 113 -8.58 -51.05 6.25
CA ILE A 113 -7.53 -52.08 6.32
C ILE A 113 -7.72 -52.95 7.58
N ASN A 114 -7.90 -52.32 8.73
CA ASN A 114 -8.09 -53.04 10.00
C ASN A 114 -9.35 -53.90 9.99
N ARG A 115 -10.47 -53.38 9.45
CA ARG A 115 -11.72 -54.15 9.31
C ARG A 115 -11.57 -55.33 8.35
N ALA A 116 -10.95 -55.14 7.20
CA ALA A 116 -10.70 -56.21 6.24
C ALA A 116 -9.82 -57.31 6.86
N ASN A 117 -8.74 -56.94 7.56
CA ASN A 117 -7.84 -57.88 8.23
C ASN A 117 -8.57 -58.72 9.30
N LEU A 118 -9.43 -58.08 10.12
CA LEU A 118 -10.24 -58.80 11.11
C LEU A 118 -11.20 -59.80 10.45
N LEU A 119 -11.86 -59.41 9.35
CA LEU A 119 -12.79 -60.28 8.62
C LEU A 119 -12.08 -61.46 7.93
N VAL A 120 -10.88 -61.25 7.40
CA VAL A 120 -10.03 -62.34 6.87
C VAL A 120 -9.66 -63.31 7.98
N ASN A 121 -9.29 -62.82 9.17
CA ASN A 121 -9.01 -63.67 10.32
C ASN A 121 -10.24 -64.46 10.79
N ILE A 122 -11.42 -63.83 10.84
CA ILE A 122 -12.68 -64.51 11.14
C ILE A 122 -12.94 -65.60 10.10
N ALA A 123 -12.84 -65.29 8.81
CA ALA A 123 -13.06 -66.26 7.75
C ALA A 123 -12.14 -67.49 7.88
N ASN A 124 -10.86 -67.28 8.20
CA ASN A 124 -9.91 -68.37 8.42
C ASN A 124 -10.32 -69.25 9.61
N ILE A 125 -10.76 -68.66 10.73
CA ILE A 125 -11.24 -69.41 11.90
C ILE A 125 -12.51 -70.19 11.57
N THR A 126 -13.47 -69.56 10.89
CA THR A 126 -14.76 -70.17 10.54
C THR A 126 -14.60 -71.29 9.51
N ALA A 127 -13.70 -71.12 8.54
CA ALA A 127 -13.35 -72.16 7.57
C ALA A 127 -12.69 -73.38 8.24
N ASN A 128 -11.78 -73.14 9.20
CA ASN A 128 -11.18 -74.20 10.00
C ASN A 128 -12.21 -74.94 10.88
N GLY A 129 -13.31 -74.27 11.24
CA GLY A 129 -14.47 -74.86 11.92
C GLY A 129 -15.44 -75.61 10.99
N ASN A 130 -15.09 -75.84 9.72
CA ASN A 130 -15.91 -76.44 8.66
C ASN A 130 -17.19 -75.66 8.28
N ASP A 131 -17.35 -74.41 8.72
CA ASP A 131 -18.42 -73.52 8.25
C ASP A 131 -17.95 -72.70 7.03
N ILE A 132 -17.97 -73.36 5.87
CA ILE A 132 -17.53 -72.78 4.59
C ILE A 132 -18.43 -71.60 4.17
N VAL A 133 -19.72 -71.62 4.56
CA VAL A 133 -20.68 -70.58 4.21
C VAL A 133 -20.39 -69.29 4.99
N GLY A 134 -20.18 -69.40 6.31
CA GLY A 134 -19.79 -68.27 7.15
C GLY A 134 -18.45 -67.66 6.75
N ALA A 135 -17.47 -68.48 6.36
CA ALA A 135 -16.18 -68.02 5.87
C ALA A 135 -16.28 -67.23 4.55
N LYS A 136 -17.11 -67.71 3.61
CA LYS A 136 -17.32 -67.04 2.32
C LYS A 136 -18.01 -65.68 2.49
N GLU A 137 -18.96 -65.57 3.40
CA GLU A 137 -19.64 -64.30 3.70
C GLU A 137 -18.67 -63.29 4.33
N ALA A 138 -17.83 -63.73 5.29
CA ALA A 138 -16.81 -62.87 5.89
C ALA A 138 -15.77 -62.36 4.86
N LEU A 139 -15.33 -63.20 3.91
CA LEU A 139 -14.42 -62.80 2.83
C LEU A 139 -15.06 -61.83 1.83
N LYS A 140 -16.36 -61.99 1.57
CA LYS A 140 -17.11 -61.07 0.71
C LYS A 140 -17.14 -59.67 1.33
N ILE A 141 -17.50 -59.57 2.61
CA ILE A 141 -17.52 -58.29 3.34
C ILE A 141 -16.09 -57.71 3.45
N ALA A 142 -15.06 -58.54 3.64
CA ALA A 142 -13.66 -58.08 3.66
C ALA A 142 -13.27 -57.45 2.31
N SER A 143 -13.69 -58.06 1.20
CA SER A 143 -13.45 -57.56 -0.16
C SER A 143 -14.17 -56.24 -0.43
N GLU A 144 -15.39 -56.07 0.08
CA GLU A 144 -16.13 -54.81 0.02
C GLU A 144 -15.42 -53.67 0.77
N TYR A 145 -14.79 -53.95 1.93
CA TYR A 145 -13.99 -52.95 2.63
C TYR A 145 -12.65 -52.67 1.93
N ALA A 146 -12.02 -53.68 1.33
CA ALA A 146 -10.79 -53.49 0.56
C ALA A 146 -11.00 -52.61 -0.68
N GLN A 147 -12.16 -52.71 -1.33
CA GLN A 147 -12.52 -51.87 -2.48
C GLN A 147 -12.73 -50.39 -2.11
N LYS A 148 -13.12 -50.10 -0.86
CA LYS A 148 -13.34 -48.74 -0.36
C LYS A 148 -12.06 -48.01 0.05
N ILE A 149 -10.92 -48.69 0.08
CA ILE A 149 -9.62 -48.08 0.40
C ILE A 149 -9.24 -47.14 -0.74
N GLY A 150 -8.91 -45.88 -0.40
CA GLY A 150 -8.58 -44.85 -1.38
C GLY A 150 -9.79 -44.18 -2.04
N GLU A 151 -11.02 -44.63 -1.76
CA GLU A 151 -12.23 -43.87 -2.14
C GLU A 151 -12.37 -42.64 -1.23
N GLN A 152 -12.76 -41.51 -1.81
CA GLN A 152 -12.99 -40.29 -1.03
C GLN A 152 -14.09 -40.53 0.01
N ALA A 153 -13.70 -40.57 1.27
CA ALA A 153 -14.66 -40.67 2.36
C ALA A 153 -15.38 -39.32 2.53
N ASN A 154 -16.71 -39.32 2.33
CA ASN A 154 -17.56 -38.22 2.76
C ASN A 154 -17.68 -38.24 4.29
N THR A 155 -17.44 -37.11 4.94
CA THR A 155 -17.32 -36.99 6.39
C THR A 155 -18.01 -35.74 6.92
N SER A 156 -18.25 -35.72 8.23
CA SER A 156 -18.69 -34.54 8.98
C SER A 156 -17.70 -33.36 8.89
N PHE A 157 -16.46 -33.59 8.42
CA PHE A 157 -15.45 -32.55 8.23
C PHE A 157 -15.57 -31.85 6.88
N ASP A 158 -16.27 -32.43 5.90
CA ASP A 158 -16.45 -31.83 4.57
C ASP A 158 -17.10 -30.43 4.63
N PRO A 159 -18.14 -30.17 5.44
CA PRO A 159 -18.65 -28.81 5.60
C PRO A 159 -17.66 -27.84 6.25
N ILE A 160 -16.79 -28.33 7.15
CA ILE A 160 -15.74 -27.51 7.78
C ILE A 160 -14.63 -27.19 6.77
N LEU A 161 -14.28 -28.16 5.93
CA LEU A 161 -13.28 -28.00 4.87
C LEU A 161 -13.79 -27.07 3.76
N GLU A 162 -15.08 -27.15 3.42
CA GLU A 162 -15.70 -26.24 2.46
C GLU A 162 -15.82 -24.81 3.03
N ASP A 163 -16.16 -24.64 4.32
CA ASP A 163 -16.11 -23.33 5.00
C ASP A 163 -14.69 -22.76 5.02
N LEU A 164 -13.68 -23.58 5.34
CA LEU A 164 -12.28 -23.15 5.31
C LEU A 164 -11.80 -22.79 3.90
N LYS A 165 -12.21 -23.56 2.89
CA LYS A 165 -11.93 -23.26 1.48
C LYS A 165 -12.60 -21.95 1.05
N GLN A 166 -13.87 -21.74 1.38
CA GLN A 166 -14.56 -20.48 1.09
C GLN A 166 -13.93 -19.29 1.81
N ARG A 167 -13.46 -19.45 3.05
CA ARG A 167 -12.72 -18.41 3.78
C ARG A 167 -11.36 -18.14 3.15
N ALA A 168 -10.67 -19.17 2.68
CA ALA A 168 -9.43 -18.99 1.93
C ALA A 168 -9.70 -18.23 0.62
N GLU A 169 -10.70 -18.62 -0.16
CA GLU A 169 -11.16 -17.93 -1.38
C GLU A 169 -11.60 -16.48 -1.11
N ALA A 170 -12.31 -16.23 -0.02
CA ALA A 170 -12.67 -14.88 0.41
C ALA A 170 -11.43 -14.08 0.80
N THR A 171 -10.42 -14.69 1.42
CA THR A 171 -9.14 -14.04 1.73
C THR A 171 -8.31 -13.79 0.46
N PHE A 172 -8.52 -14.56 -0.63
CA PHE A 172 -7.95 -14.26 -1.95
C PHE A 172 -8.66 -13.07 -2.63
N ALA A 173 -9.96 -12.90 -2.39
CA ALA A 173 -10.76 -11.83 -2.97
C ALA A 173 -10.66 -10.51 -2.20
N TYR A 174 -10.58 -10.56 -0.88
CA TYR A 174 -10.36 -9.40 -0.03
C TYR A 174 -8.87 -9.09 0.04
N GLY A 175 -8.52 -7.91 -0.45
CA GLY A 175 -7.20 -7.33 -0.23
C GLY A 175 -6.74 -7.47 1.22
N SER A 176 -5.42 -7.65 1.33
CA SER A 176 -4.62 -7.72 2.55
C SER A 176 -5.24 -6.95 3.70
N GLY A 177 -5.44 -7.57 4.87
CA GLY A 177 -5.92 -6.90 6.09
C GLY A 177 -5.07 -5.71 6.61
N ALA A 178 -4.05 -5.27 5.86
CA ALA A 178 -3.39 -3.97 5.97
C ALA A 178 -3.88 -3.06 4.83
N LYS A 179 -4.36 -1.85 5.16
CA LYS A 179 -4.99 -0.89 4.23
C LYS A 179 -4.51 -1.04 2.77
N ASP A 180 -5.41 -1.51 1.90
CA ASP A 180 -5.09 -1.79 0.49
C ASP A 180 -4.81 -0.53 -0.35
N ALA A 181 -5.19 0.62 0.19
CA ALA A 181 -4.90 1.94 -0.30
C ALA A 181 -4.31 2.76 0.84
N ILE A 182 -3.28 3.56 0.56
CA ILE A 182 -2.67 4.49 1.51
C ILE A 182 -2.66 5.85 0.84
N LEU A 183 -3.14 6.87 1.56
CA LEU A 183 -2.98 8.26 1.15
C LEU A 183 -1.83 8.87 1.94
N VAL A 184 -0.93 9.59 1.26
CA VAL A 184 0.19 10.32 1.85
C VAL A 184 0.15 11.75 1.37
N THR A 185 0.53 12.69 2.23
CA THR A 185 0.62 14.10 1.89
C THR A 185 1.94 14.72 2.37
N ASN A 186 2.38 15.78 1.70
CA ASN A 186 3.51 16.59 2.15
C ASN A 186 3.20 17.44 3.40
N LYS A 187 1.93 17.84 3.59
CA LYS A 187 1.49 18.70 4.69
C LYS A 187 0.05 18.40 5.10
N TYR A 188 -0.21 18.42 6.41
CA TYR A 188 -1.55 18.28 6.99
C TYR A 188 -2.20 19.62 7.32
N ILE A 189 -1.42 20.70 7.35
CA ILE A 189 -1.90 22.05 7.66
C ILE A 189 -1.48 22.97 6.52
N LEU A 190 -2.44 23.74 5.99
CA LEU A 190 -2.30 24.58 4.80
C LEU A 190 -2.81 25.99 5.08
N GLU A 191 -2.23 26.97 4.39
CA GLU A 191 -2.79 28.30 4.26
C GLU A 191 -3.84 28.37 3.13
N PRO A 192 -4.74 29.37 3.14
CA PRO A 192 -5.68 29.56 2.04
C PRO A 192 -4.95 29.71 0.69
N ASN A 193 -5.31 28.87 -0.29
CA ASN A 193 -4.66 28.69 -1.60
C ASN A 193 -3.28 28.02 -1.60
N GLU A 194 -2.79 27.52 -0.47
CA GLU A 194 -1.57 26.72 -0.46
C GLU A 194 -1.82 25.32 -1.05
N GLU A 195 -0.88 24.82 -1.85
CA GLU A 195 -0.97 23.50 -2.46
C GLU A 195 -0.37 22.40 -1.55
N ALA A 196 -1.17 21.38 -1.28
CA ALA A 196 -0.74 20.09 -0.75
C ALA A 196 -0.55 19.08 -1.87
N HIS A 197 0.60 18.43 -1.91
CA HIS A 197 0.84 17.31 -2.80
C HIS A 197 0.32 16.03 -2.14
N LEU A 198 -0.61 15.36 -2.80
CA LEU A 198 -1.24 14.12 -2.35
C LEU A 198 -0.79 12.96 -3.22
N ILE A 199 -0.45 11.84 -2.59
CA ILE A 199 -0.01 10.62 -3.25
C ILE A 199 -0.85 9.46 -2.74
N GLY A 200 -1.55 8.81 -3.66
CA GLY A 200 -2.32 7.61 -3.41
C GLY A 200 -1.52 6.40 -3.84
N ILE A 201 -1.22 5.51 -2.90
CA ILE A 201 -0.47 4.27 -3.13
C ILE A 201 -1.46 3.12 -2.97
N SER A 202 -1.48 2.18 -3.91
CA SER A 202 -2.33 0.99 -3.83
C SER A 202 -1.56 -0.29 -4.09
N ILE A 203 -2.04 -1.39 -3.51
CA ILE A 203 -1.48 -2.74 -3.76
C ILE A 203 -1.97 -3.36 -5.08
N PHE A 204 -2.98 -2.74 -5.71
CA PHE A 204 -3.64 -3.24 -6.91
C PHE A 204 -3.00 -2.71 -8.21
N GLY A 205 -1.85 -2.05 -8.14
CA GLY A 205 -1.09 -1.60 -9.31
C GLY A 205 -1.76 -0.43 -10.05
N HIS A 206 -1.97 -0.58 -11.36
CA HIS A 206 -2.54 0.46 -12.24
C HIS A 206 -4.08 0.40 -12.36
N ASN A 207 -4.77 -0.13 -11.36
CA ASN A 207 -6.23 -0.09 -11.33
C ASN A 207 -6.74 1.36 -11.26
N GLU A 208 -7.94 1.61 -11.78
CA GLU A 208 -8.56 2.93 -11.75
C GLU A 208 -8.61 3.49 -10.32
N SER A 209 -7.93 4.62 -10.11
CA SER A 209 -7.85 5.31 -8.83
C SER A 209 -8.41 6.73 -8.92
N LYS A 210 -9.04 7.20 -7.84
CA LYS A 210 -9.70 8.51 -7.76
C LYS A 210 -9.43 9.17 -6.42
N PHE A 211 -9.22 10.48 -6.44
CA PHE A 211 -9.22 11.32 -5.25
C PHE A 211 -10.57 12.02 -5.14
N LYS A 212 -11.16 12.01 -3.94
CA LYS A 212 -12.49 12.57 -3.67
C LYS A 212 -12.45 13.45 -2.43
N ARG A 213 -13.30 14.48 -2.42
CA ARG A 213 -13.66 15.27 -1.22
C ARG A 213 -15.18 15.17 -1.06
N GLY A 214 -15.63 14.32 -0.14
CA GLY A 214 -17.05 13.95 -0.07
C GLY A 214 -17.53 13.31 -1.38
N SER A 215 -18.46 13.97 -2.07
CA SER A 215 -18.98 13.54 -3.37
C SER A 215 -18.24 14.11 -4.58
N GLU A 216 -17.36 15.09 -4.38
CA GLU A 216 -16.60 15.75 -5.45
C GLU A 216 -15.38 14.92 -5.84
N ILE A 217 -15.15 14.73 -7.15
CA ILE A 217 -13.94 14.08 -7.67
C ILE A 217 -12.90 15.16 -7.94
N LEU A 218 -11.78 15.10 -7.24
CA LEU A 218 -10.67 16.04 -7.38
C LEU A 218 -9.72 15.66 -8.52
N GLY A 219 -9.61 14.37 -8.81
CA GLY A 219 -8.75 13.87 -9.87
C GLY A 219 -8.66 12.35 -9.89
N SER A 220 -7.93 11.83 -10.87
CA SER A 220 -7.65 10.40 -11.05
C SER A 220 -6.17 10.17 -11.28
N GLY A 221 -5.65 9.02 -10.86
CA GLY A 221 -4.22 8.69 -10.94
C GLY A 221 -3.58 8.46 -9.57
N GLY A 222 -2.24 8.38 -9.54
CA GLY A 222 -1.48 8.09 -8.32
C GLY A 222 -1.13 9.34 -7.49
N GLU A 223 -1.26 10.53 -8.05
CA GLU A 223 -0.91 11.79 -7.39
C GLU A 223 -1.77 12.95 -7.88
N ILE A 224 -2.06 13.90 -6.99
CA ILE A 224 -2.74 15.18 -7.30
C ILE A 224 -2.19 16.30 -6.42
N ASN A 225 -2.31 17.55 -6.89
CA ASN A 225 -2.18 18.73 -6.03
C ASN A 225 -3.56 19.18 -5.57
N PHE A 226 -3.71 19.41 -4.27
CA PHE A 226 -4.93 19.92 -3.66
C PHE A 226 -4.67 21.31 -3.07
N SER A 227 -5.56 22.26 -3.34
CA SER A 227 -5.59 23.57 -2.67
C SER A 227 -7.03 23.97 -2.39
N SER A 228 -7.23 24.77 -1.34
CA SER A 228 -8.55 25.26 -0.97
C SER A 228 -8.46 26.68 -0.41
N LYS A 229 -9.46 27.50 -0.74
CA LYS A 229 -9.66 28.85 -0.18
C LYS A 229 -10.42 28.82 1.14
N GLU A 230 -11.19 27.76 1.36
CA GLU A 230 -12.10 27.66 2.50
C GLU A 230 -11.33 27.20 3.73
N VAL A 231 -11.32 28.05 4.76
CA VAL A 231 -10.75 27.75 6.07
C VAL A 231 -11.58 26.66 6.73
N GLY A 232 -10.93 25.61 7.22
CA GLY A 232 -11.62 24.48 7.85
C GLY A 232 -10.96 23.13 7.58
N GLU A 233 -11.69 22.08 7.95
CA GLU A 233 -11.28 20.69 7.76
C GLU A 233 -11.72 20.19 6.38
N HIS A 234 -10.78 19.64 5.62
CA HIS A 234 -11.02 19.03 4.32
C HIS A 234 -10.60 17.56 4.37
N THR A 235 -11.56 16.65 4.43
CA THR A 235 -11.29 15.20 4.35
C THR A 235 -11.17 14.78 2.89
N ILE A 236 -9.97 14.32 2.52
CA ILE A 236 -9.65 13.79 1.20
C ILE A 236 -9.58 12.29 1.26
N THR A 237 -10.28 11.62 0.35
CA THR A 237 -10.35 10.17 0.23
C THR A 237 -9.69 9.73 -1.07
N PHE A 238 -8.74 8.82 -0.99
CA PHE A 238 -8.18 8.12 -2.15
C PHE A 238 -8.87 6.76 -2.27
N SER A 239 -9.52 6.49 -3.41
CA SER A 239 -10.20 5.22 -3.69
C SER A 239 -9.63 4.52 -4.92
N VAL A 240 -9.56 3.20 -4.86
CA VAL A 240 -9.05 2.32 -5.92
C VAL A 240 -9.96 1.10 -6.04
N LYS A 241 -10.14 0.58 -7.25
CA LYS A 241 -10.82 -0.71 -7.44
C LYS A 241 -9.86 -1.88 -7.18
N ASP A 242 -10.30 -2.85 -6.41
CA ASP A 242 -9.60 -4.12 -6.28
C ASP A 242 -9.75 -4.98 -7.56
N ASN A 243 -9.11 -6.15 -7.57
CA ASN A 243 -9.17 -7.07 -8.71
C ASN A 243 -10.55 -7.71 -8.92
N ALA A 244 -11.45 -7.63 -7.93
CA ALA A 244 -12.83 -8.10 -8.01
C ALA A 244 -13.83 -6.97 -8.37
N GLY A 245 -13.34 -5.74 -8.58
CA GLY A 245 -14.14 -4.56 -8.91
C GLY A 245 -14.76 -3.85 -7.71
N LYS A 246 -14.44 -4.23 -6.47
CA LYS A 246 -14.88 -3.55 -5.24
C LYS A 246 -14.01 -2.34 -4.98
N GLU A 247 -14.61 -1.26 -4.50
CA GLU A 247 -13.89 -0.03 -4.18
C GLU A 247 -13.28 -0.12 -2.76
N VAL A 248 -11.98 0.12 -2.66
CA VAL A 248 -11.24 0.22 -1.40
C VAL A 248 -10.65 1.63 -1.28
N SER A 249 -10.61 2.19 -0.08
CA SER A 249 -10.23 3.60 0.10
C SER A 249 -9.51 3.89 1.41
N ASP A 250 -8.70 4.95 1.41
CA ASP A 250 -8.12 5.58 2.60
C ASP A 250 -8.40 7.07 2.62
N SER A 251 -8.41 7.70 3.79
CA SER A 251 -8.71 9.12 3.94
C SER A 251 -7.74 9.83 4.88
N ILE A 252 -7.42 11.08 4.53
CA ILE A 252 -6.65 12.03 5.34
C ILE A 252 -7.48 13.29 5.54
N THR A 253 -7.36 13.93 6.71
CA THR A 253 -7.94 15.24 6.96
C THR A 253 -6.86 16.30 6.89
N LEU A 254 -7.05 17.28 6.01
CA LEU A 254 -6.22 18.47 5.85
C LEU A 254 -6.88 19.65 6.55
N PHE A 255 -6.10 20.46 7.24
CA PHE A 255 -6.58 21.64 7.95
C PHE A 255 -6.12 22.91 7.23
N VAL A 256 -7.07 23.67 6.69
CA VAL A 256 -6.78 25.00 6.14
C VAL A 256 -7.01 26.02 7.24
N LYS A 257 -5.96 26.75 7.64
CA LYS A 257 -6.02 27.77 8.71
C LYS A 257 -5.41 29.07 8.23
N GLU A 258 -6.04 30.20 8.54
CA GLU A 258 -5.41 31.50 8.36
C GLU A 258 -4.22 31.63 9.34
N GLN A 259 -3.10 32.16 8.86
CA GLN A 259 -2.01 32.51 9.77
C GLN A 259 -2.50 33.59 10.73
N THR A 260 -2.55 33.26 12.03
CA THR A 260 -2.55 34.27 13.07
C THR A 260 -1.21 34.99 13.00
N LYS A 261 -1.15 36.13 12.30
CA LYS A 261 0.01 37.01 12.36
C LYS A 261 0.20 37.43 13.81
N ALA A 262 1.25 36.91 14.45
CA ALA A 262 1.78 37.44 15.70
C ALA A 262 2.67 38.66 15.41
#